data_AF-A0A926YQR3-F1
#
_entry.id   AF-A0A926YQR3-F1
#
_cell.length_a   1.000
_cell.length_b   1.000
_cell.length_c   1.000
_cell.angle_alpha   90.00
_cell.angle_beta   90.00
_cell.angle_gamma   90.00
#
_symmetry.space_group_name_H-M   'P 1'
#
loop_
_entity.id
_entity.type
_entity.pdbx_description
1 polymer ?
#
loop_
_entity_poly.entity_id
_entity_poly.type
_entity_poly.pdbx_seq_one_letter_code
_entity_poly.pdbx_strand_id
1 'polypeptide(L)' 'MAKLYSLQQPPVPLQQSVSFQQGDWVRYIGRNPKIQQDYGNQDLRIVAIDWLSEIAVCDTKIGQRLVGVALRELRNAS' A
#
# COMPACT_ATOMS: atom_id res chain seq x y z
N MET A 1 -1.82 21.45 -49.69
CA MET A 1 -1.88 21.99 -48.32
C MET A 1 -2.37 20.88 -47.39
N ALA A 2 -1.47 20.24 -46.63
CA ALA A 2 -1.83 19.13 -45.75
C ALA A 2 -2.03 19.64 -44.31
N LYS A 3 -3.24 19.47 -43.77
CA LYS A 3 -3.57 19.76 -42.37
C LYS A 3 -3.13 18.57 -41.52
N LEU A 4 -2.03 18.71 -40.80
CA LEU A 4 -1.62 17.79 -39.75
C LEU A 4 -2.50 18.02 -38.52
N TYR A 5 -3.32 17.03 -38.18
CA TYR A 5 -4.04 16.99 -36.91
C TYR A 5 -3.10 16.40 -35.85
N SER A 6 -2.66 17.24 -34.91
CA SER A 6 -1.98 16.78 -33.70
C SER A 6 -2.98 16.03 -32.84
N LEU A 7 -2.90 14.70 -32.80
CA LEU A 7 -3.66 13.89 -31.86
C LEU A 7 -3.13 14.16 -30.45
N GLN A 8 -3.83 15.04 -29.73
CA GLN A 8 -3.58 15.32 -28.32
C GLN A 8 -4.04 14.09 -27.52
N GLN A 9 -3.07 13.30 -27.05
CA GLN A 9 -3.35 12.15 -26.18
C GLN A 9 -3.98 12.65 -24.87
N PRO A 10 -5.08 12.04 -24.38
CA PRO A 10 -5.66 12.41 -23.09
C PRO A 10 -4.65 12.11 -21.97
N PRO A 11 -4.60 12.93 -20.90
CA PRO A 11 -3.71 12.67 -19.78
C PRO A 11 -4.08 11.31 -19.16
N VAL A 12 -3.13 10.39 -19.17
CA VAL A 12 -3.26 9.10 -18.47
C VAL A 12 -3.50 9.42 -16.99
N PRO A 13 -4.55 8.90 -16.33
CA PRO A 13 -4.71 9.08 -14.91
C PRO A 13 -3.47 8.50 -14.22
N LEU A 14 -2.74 9.33 -13.49
CA LEU A 14 -1.62 8.93 -12.64
C LEU A 14 -2.17 7.94 -11.61
N GLN A 15 -2.13 6.65 -11.92
CA GLN A 15 -2.26 5.59 -10.93
C GLN A 15 -1.19 5.90 -9.90
N GLN A 16 -1.61 6.36 -8.71
CA GLN A 16 -0.71 6.59 -7.59
C GLN A 16 -0.09 5.24 -7.26
N SER A 17 1.09 4.98 -7.81
CA SER A 17 1.94 3.87 -7.44
C SER A 17 2.39 4.18 -6.02
N VAL A 18 1.60 3.75 -5.03
CA VAL A 18 1.98 3.87 -3.64
C VAL A 18 3.17 2.93 -3.45
N SER A 19 4.36 3.50 -3.48
CA SER A 19 5.60 2.77 -3.26
C SER A 19 5.78 2.64 -1.75
N PHE A 20 5.46 1.47 -1.21
CA PHE A 20 5.76 1.15 0.18
C PHE A 20 7.25 0.85 0.37
N GLN A 21 7.79 1.27 1.51
CA GLN A 21 9.17 0.99 1.91
C GLN A 21 9.22 0.43 3.32
N GLN A 22 10.32 -0.28 3.63
CA GLN A 22 10.60 -0.69 4.99
C GLN A 22 10.76 0.56 5.87
N GLY A 23 10.07 0.58 7.00
CA GLY A 23 10.02 1.70 7.92
C GLY A 23 8.77 2.58 7.79
N ASP A 24 8.03 2.46 6.70
CA ASP A 24 6.79 3.22 6.50
C ASP A 24 5.71 2.85 7.51
N TRP A 25 4.92 3.85 7.90
CA TRP A 25 3.72 3.66 8.69
C TRP A 25 2.50 3.51 7.77
N VAL A 26 1.74 2.46 7.99
CA VAL A 26 0.60 2.04 7.17
C VAL A 26 -0.60 1.66 8.02
N ARG A 27 -1.78 1.60 7.42
CA ARG A 27 -2.99 1.04 8.00
C ARG A 27 -3.50 -0.12 7.15
N TYR A 28 -4.00 -1.13 7.85
CA TYR A 28 -4.71 -2.23 7.21
C TYR A 28 -6.08 -1.74 6.70
N ILE A 29 -6.38 -2.04 5.44
CA ILE A 29 -7.66 -1.73 4.78
C ILE A 29 -8.30 -2.96 4.12
N GLY A 30 -7.76 -4.15 4.37
CA GLY A 30 -8.28 -5.39 3.81
C GLY A 30 -9.56 -5.87 4.51
N ARG A 31 -10.07 -7.02 4.07
CA ARG A 31 -11.37 -7.57 4.52
C ARG A 31 -11.25 -8.69 5.54
N ASN A 32 -10.03 -9.07 5.95
CA ASN A 32 -9.86 -10.15 6.91
C ASN A 32 -10.36 -9.69 8.30
N PRO A 33 -11.40 -10.32 8.86
CA PRO A 33 -12.04 -9.86 10.09
C PRO A 33 -11.09 -9.96 11.29
N LYS A 34 -10.22 -10.97 11.34
CA LYS A 34 -9.26 -11.14 12.44
C LYS A 34 -8.20 -10.05 12.42
N ILE A 35 -7.65 -9.75 11.23
CA ILE A 35 -6.64 -8.68 11.09
C ILE A 35 -7.27 -7.32 11.37
N GLN A 36 -8.50 -7.09 10.89
CA GLN A 36 -9.22 -5.85 11.17
C GLN A 36 -9.48 -5.66 12.67
N GLN A 37 -9.89 -6.72 13.37
CA GLN A 37 -10.12 -6.69 14.82
C GLN A 37 -8.84 -6.43 15.61
N ASP A 38 -7.74 -7.09 15.25
CA ASP A 38 -6.47 -7.01 15.99
C ASP A 38 -5.63 -5.76 15.63
N TYR A 39 -5.74 -5.26 14.39
CA TYR A 39 -4.83 -4.24 13.83
C TYR A 39 -5.51 -3.07 13.12
N GLY A 40 -6.80 -3.15 12.77
CA GLY A 40 -7.47 -2.17 11.91
C GLY A 40 -7.60 -0.75 12.47
N ASN A 41 -7.45 -0.59 13.79
CA ASN A 41 -7.56 0.71 14.48
C ASN A 41 -6.21 1.32 14.88
N GLN A 42 -5.09 0.78 14.38
CA GLN A 42 -3.75 1.27 14.71
C GLN A 42 -2.88 1.40 13.47
N ASP A 43 -1.86 2.26 13.55
CA ASP A 43 -0.83 2.32 12.52
C ASP A 43 0.17 1.18 12.75
N LEU A 44 0.57 0.55 11.66
CA LEU A 44 1.56 -0.51 11.63
C LEU A 44 2.80 -0.01 10.92
N ARG A 45 3.98 -0.46 11.34
CA ARG A 45 5.24 -0.16 10.68
C ARG A 45 5.64 -1.32 9.80
N ILE A 46 5.98 -1.06 8.54
CA ILE A 46 6.54 -2.10 7.66
C ILE A 46 7.94 -2.45 8.17
N VAL A 47 8.16 -3.73 8.49
CA VAL A 47 9.47 -4.24 8.93
C VAL A 47 10.18 -5.03 7.83
N ALA A 48 9.43 -5.61 6.89
CA ALA A 48 9.98 -6.29 5.73
C ALA A 48 8.95 -6.33 4.59
N ILE A 49 9.42 -6.42 3.35
CA ILE A 49 8.57 -6.57 2.16
C ILE A 49 9.12 -7.73 1.33
N ASP A 50 8.24 -8.68 1.00
CA ASP A 50 8.45 -9.67 -0.04
C ASP A 50 7.76 -9.19 -1.33
N TRP A 51 8.56 -8.72 -2.27
CA TRP A 51 8.09 -8.21 -3.57
C TRP A 51 7.64 -9.31 -4.52
N LEU A 52 8.10 -10.56 -4.35
CA LEU A 52 7.68 -11.67 -5.22
C LEU A 52 6.26 -12.10 -4.90
N SER A 53 5.92 -12.16 -3.60
CA SER A 53 4.59 -12.53 -3.13
C SER A 53 3.64 -11.33 -2.91
N GLU A 54 4.16 -10.11 -3.08
CA GLU A 54 3.47 -8.85 -2.77
C GLU A 54 2.94 -8.76 -1.32
N ILE A 55 3.75 -9.22 -0.35
CA ILE A 55 3.41 -9.25 1.07
C ILE A 55 4.33 -8.30 1.85
N ALA A 56 3.75 -7.47 2.70
CA ALA A 56 4.47 -6.74 3.74
C ALA A 56 4.31 -7.44 5.08
N VAL A 57 5.39 -7.53 5.84
CA VAL A 57 5.35 -7.87 7.26
C VAL A 57 5.35 -6.55 8.02
N CYS A 58 4.32 -6.37 8.85
CA CYS A 58 4.12 -5.15 9.62
C CYS A 58 4.12 -5.44 11.13
N ASP A 59 4.59 -4.46 11.89
CA ASP A 59 4.65 -4.46 13.35
C ASP A 59 3.75 -3.36 13.93
N THR A 60 3.21 -3.60 15.11
CA THR A 60 2.55 -2.58 15.95
C THR A 60 3.55 -1.56 16.52
N LYS A 61 3.08 -0.39 16.95
CA LYS A 61 3.94 0.64 17.60
C LYS A 61 4.74 0.14 18.80
N ILE A 62 4.25 -0.90 19.49
CA ILE A 62 4.85 -1.45 20.71
C ILE A 62 5.85 -2.59 20.44
N GLY A 63 6.04 -3.02 19.19
CA GLY A 63 7.05 -4.03 18.87
C GLY A 63 6.70 -5.48 19.25
N GLN A 64 5.43 -5.76 19.59
CA GLN A 64 5.05 -7.04 20.23
C GLN A 64 4.37 -8.04 19.29
N ARG A 65 3.88 -7.59 18.12
CA ARG A 65 3.08 -8.43 17.22
C ARG A 65 3.41 -8.13 15.77
N LEU A 66 3.68 -9.19 15.02
CA LEU A 66 3.89 -9.15 13.58
C LEU A 66 2.67 -9.67 12.83
N VAL A 67 2.37 -9.06 11.69
CA VAL A 67 1.32 -9.50 10.79
C VAL A 67 1.80 -9.41 9.34
N GLY A 68 1.60 -10.49 8.59
CA GLY A 68 1.80 -10.50 7.14
C GLY A 68 0.52 -10.08 6.43
N VAL A 69 0.59 -9.05 5.59
CA VAL A 69 -0.54 -8.49 4.85
C VAL A 69 -0.14 -8.22 3.40
N ALA A 70 -1.07 -8.40 2.47
CA ALA A 70 -0.80 -8.08 1.07
C ALA A 70 -0.60 -6.55 0.92
N LEU A 71 0.35 -6.13 0.09
CA LEU A 71 0.64 -4.71 -0.16
C LEU A 71 -0.59 -3.92 -0.62
N ARG A 72 -1.47 -4.55 -1.42
CA ARG A 72 -2.75 -3.97 -1.87
C ARG A 72 -3.79 -3.75 -0.76
N GLU A 73 -3.61 -4.38 0.40
CA GLU A 73 -4.46 -4.22 1.58
C GLU A 73 -3.90 -3.21 2.58
N LEU A 74 -2.88 -2.47 2.17
CA LEU A 74 -2.27 -1.39 2.94
C LEU A 74 -2.59 -0.02 2.35
N ARG A 75 -2.59 0.98 3.23
CA ARG A 75 -2.62 2.40 2.88
C ARG A 75 -1.63 3.14 3.76
N ASN A 76 -0.97 4.18 3.24
CA ASN A 76 -0.14 5.06 4.07
C ASN A 76 -0.93 5.62 5.26
N ALA A 77 -0.34 5.55 6.44
CA ALA A 77 -0.82 6.27 7.61
C ALA A 77 -0.37 7.73 7.46
N SER A 78 -1.33 8.62 7.18
CA SER A 78 -1.10 10.07 7.12
C SER A 78 -0.88 10.67 8.50
#